data_AF-A0A1E4HUX2-F1
#
_entry.id   AF-A0A1E4HUX2-F1
#
_cell.length_a   1.000
_cell.length_b   1.000
_cell.length_c   1.000
_cell.angle_alpha   90.00
_cell.angle_beta   90.00
_cell.angle_gamma   90.00
#
_symmetry.space_group_name_H-M   'P 1'
#
loop_
_entity.id
_entity.type
_entity.pdbx_description
1 polymer ?
#
loop_
_entity_poly.entity_id
_entity_poly.type
_entity_poly.pdbx_seq_one_letter_code
_entity_poly.pdbx_strand_id
1 'polypeptide(L)'
;MLGARVRPGRHAELLEALEGGTFGEGFPYGDLGEVLKSGRVDASGTIRWVEVCYCREYYGVAMHEELPYLEEYLTDIEVADARSPAHCEGYPACNDCDCTGKIRFEGEPLLDHLRWMARDDGDLAVDDRPTRWLGWRGEVCPEEARRNRSGADQG
;
A
#
# COMPACT_ATOMS: atom_id res chain seq x y z
N MET A 1 2.12 6.90 -3.14
CA MET A 1 1.62 5.81 -4.01
C MET A 1 2.11 4.52 -3.44
N LEU A 2 1.27 3.50 -3.46
CA LEU A 2 1.66 2.16 -3.07
C LEU A 2 1.48 1.18 -4.22
N GLY A 3 2.36 0.19 -4.25
CA GLY A 3 2.20 -1.06 -4.97
C GLY A 3 2.25 -2.20 -3.95
N ALA A 4 1.42 -3.22 -4.09
CA ALA A 4 1.52 -4.41 -3.24
C ALA A 4 0.89 -5.63 -3.91
N ARG A 5 1.14 -6.82 -3.37
CA ARG A 5 0.46 -8.07 -3.72
C ARG A 5 -0.34 -8.54 -2.52
N VAL A 6 -1.45 -9.22 -2.76
CA VAL A 6 -2.16 -9.94 -1.70
C VAL A 6 -1.32 -11.14 -1.30
N ARG A 7 -1.16 -11.37 0.00
CA ARG A 7 -0.52 -12.58 0.51
C ARG A 7 -1.28 -13.82 0.00
N PRO A 8 -0.59 -14.86 -0.49
CA PRO A 8 -1.24 -16.11 -0.85
C PRO A 8 -2.11 -16.65 0.29
N GLY A 9 -3.30 -17.15 -0.05
CA GLY A 9 -4.28 -17.63 0.93
C GLY A 9 -5.03 -16.56 1.73
N ARG A 10 -4.72 -15.26 1.56
CA ARG A 10 -5.41 -14.16 2.27
C ARG A 10 -6.44 -13.42 1.43
N HIS A 11 -6.71 -13.84 0.19
CA HIS A 11 -7.64 -13.15 -0.72
C HIS A 11 -9.06 -13.09 -0.15
N ALA A 12 -9.59 -14.22 0.34
CA ALA A 12 -10.91 -14.28 0.94
C ALA A 12 -11.00 -13.43 2.22
N GLU A 13 -10.01 -13.54 3.10
CA GLU A 13 -9.98 -12.76 4.36
C GLU A 13 -9.86 -11.26 4.11
N LEU A 14 -9.04 -10.82 3.16
CA LEU A 14 -8.92 -9.42 2.78
C LEU A 14 -10.24 -8.90 2.16
N LEU A 15 -10.89 -9.72 1.32
CA LEU A 15 -12.19 -9.36 0.74
C LEU A 15 -13.23 -9.15 1.83
N GLU A 16 -13.35 -10.09 2.77
CA GLU A 16 -14.28 -9.99 3.90
C GLU A 16 -14.00 -8.76 4.76
N ALA A 17 -12.72 -8.48 5.06
CA ALA A 17 -12.34 -7.31 5.85
C ALA A 17 -12.69 -5.97 5.16
N LEU A 18 -12.48 -5.90 3.84
CA LEU A 18 -12.82 -4.71 3.06
C LEU A 18 -14.33 -4.55 2.92
N GLU A 19 -15.08 -5.59 2.54
CA GLU A 19 -16.54 -5.50 2.38
C GLU A 19 -17.26 -5.29 3.72
N GLY A 20 -16.74 -5.90 4.80
CA GLY A 20 -17.25 -5.74 6.16
C GLY A 20 -16.87 -4.42 6.82
N GLY A 21 -15.94 -3.65 6.24
CA GLY A 21 -15.46 -2.38 6.81
C GLY A 21 -14.64 -2.56 8.09
N THR A 22 -14.00 -3.72 8.27
CA THR A 22 -13.13 -4.02 9.41
C THR A 22 -11.65 -3.89 9.08
N PHE A 23 -11.29 -3.75 7.80
CA PHE A 23 -9.92 -3.44 7.40
C PHE A 23 -9.48 -2.09 8.01
N GLY A 24 -8.39 -2.11 8.77
CA GLY A 24 -7.91 -0.91 9.46
C GLY A 24 -8.62 -0.61 10.78
N GLU A 25 -9.39 -1.55 11.36
CA GLU A 25 -10.06 -1.33 12.65
C GLU A 25 -9.06 -0.91 13.74
N GLY A 26 -9.37 0.19 14.42
CA GLY A 26 -8.47 0.80 15.42
C GLY A 26 -7.43 1.76 14.84
N PHE A 27 -7.35 1.94 13.51
CA PHE A 27 -6.51 2.97 12.92
C PHE A 27 -7.06 4.37 13.25
N PRO A 28 -6.24 5.27 13.81
CA PRO A 28 -6.74 6.55 14.33
C PRO A 28 -7.07 7.60 13.27
N TYR A 29 -6.68 7.42 12.01
CA TYR A 29 -6.71 8.50 11.00
C TYR A 29 -7.40 8.11 9.70
N GLY A 30 -8.60 8.62 9.44
CA GLY A 30 -9.29 8.37 8.17
C GLY A 30 -9.72 6.91 7.99
N ASP A 31 -9.88 6.48 6.73
CA ASP A 31 -10.40 5.15 6.38
C ASP A 31 -9.46 4.45 5.39
N LEU A 32 -8.58 3.59 5.92
CA LEU A 32 -7.64 2.80 5.12
C LEU A 32 -8.36 1.84 4.17
N GLY A 33 -9.52 1.33 4.58
CA GLY A 33 -10.30 0.37 3.79
C GLY A 33 -10.86 1.01 2.53
N GLU A 34 -11.50 2.17 2.65
CA GLU A 34 -12.04 2.90 1.50
C GLU A 34 -10.94 3.34 0.53
N VAL A 35 -9.78 3.77 1.04
CA VAL A 35 -8.64 4.13 0.19
C VAL A 35 -8.10 2.91 -0.55
N LEU A 36 -7.91 1.77 0.12
CA LEU A 36 -7.41 0.54 -0.51
C LEU A 36 -8.41 -0.01 -1.54
N LYS A 37 -9.73 0.05 -1.30
CA LYS A 37 -10.77 -0.35 -2.26
C LYS A 37 -10.70 0.40 -3.59
N SER A 38 -10.16 1.62 -3.60
CA SER A 38 -9.95 2.40 -4.83
C SER A 38 -8.82 1.85 -5.72
N GLY A 39 -8.04 0.90 -5.20
CA GLY A 39 -6.90 0.29 -5.88
C GLY A 39 -7.27 -0.48 -7.13
N ARG A 40 -6.30 -0.54 -8.05
CA ARG A 40 -6.39 -1.24 -9.33
C ARG A 40 -5.33 -2.34 -9.40
N VAL A 41 -5.72 -3.53 -9.84
CA VAL A 41 -4.82 -4.67 -9.98
C VAL A 41 -4.37 -4.78 -11.42
N ASP A 42 -3.06 -4.72 -11.64
CA ASP A 42 -2.48 -4.87 -12.97
C ASP A 42 -2.40 -6.33 -13.42
N ALA A 43 -1.99 -6.55 -14.67
CA ALA A 43 -1.85 -7.89 -15.24
C ALA A 43 -0.81 -8.78 -14.53
N SER A 44 0.06 -8.20 -13.69
CA SER A 44 1.01 -8.96 -12.88
C SER A 44 0.42 -9.37 -11.52
N GLY A 45 -0.76 -8.88 -11.15
CA GLY A 45 -1.35 -9.08 -9.82
C GLY A 45 -0.92 -8.05 -8.78
N THR A 46 -0.25 -6.96 -9.19
CA THR A 46 0.12 -5.88 -8.26
C THR A 46 -1.03 -4.88 -8.15
N ILE A 47 -1.54 -4.69 -6.94
CA ILE A 47 -2.48 -3.63 -6.57
C ILE A 47 -1.72 -2.31 -6.56
N ARG A 48 -2.27 -1.26 -7.17
CA ARG A 48 -1.76 0.11 -7.05
C ARG A 48 -2.83 1.09 -6.61
N TRP A 49 -2.47 1.96 -5.68
CA TRP A 49 -3.32 3.03 -5.17
C TRP A 49 -2.51 4.23 -4.67
N VAL A 50 -3.20 5.33 -4.39
CA VAL A 50 -2.62 6.51 -3.75
C VAL A 50 -3.13 6.56 -2.32
N GLU A 51 -2.19 6.56 -1.38
CA GLU A 51 -2.45 6.82 0.03
C GLU A 51 -1.97 8.21 0.41
N VAL A 52 -2.75 8.90 1.26
CA VAL A 52 -2.34 10.15 1.89
C VAL A 52 -1.79 9.83 3.26
N CYS A 53 -0.49 10.03 3.43
CA CYS A 53 0.23 9.71 4.64
C CYS A 53 1.08 10.91 5.07
N TYR A 54 1.13 11.15 6.38
CA TYR A 54 1.96 12.19 7.00
C TYR A 54 3.03 11.61 7.93
N CYS A 55 3.19 10.28 7.93
CA CYS A 55 4.11 9.60 8.83
C CYS A 55 5.56 10.01 8.63
N ARG A 56 5.96 10.45 7.42
CA ARG A 56 7.33 10.92 7.19
C ARG A 56 7.60 12.20 7.97
N GLU A 57 6.65 13.11 8.02
CA GLU A 57 6.73 14.38 8.75
C GLU A 57 6.78 14.18 10.27
N TYR A 58 6.00 13.22 10.79
CA TYR A 58 5.89 12.97 12.23
C TYR A 58 6.89 11.96 12.79
N TYR A 59 7.21 10.90 12.03
CA TYR A 59 8.01 9.75 12.47
C TYR A 59 9.31 9.56 11.68
N GLY A 60 9.54 10.35 10.62
CA GLY A 60 10.73 10.25 9.78
C GLY A 60 10.69 9.11 8.74
N VAL A 61 9.61 8.34 8.67
CA VAL A 61 9.43 7.24 7.72
C VAL A 61 7.99 7.22 7.19
N ALA A 62 7.84 7.18 5.86
CA ALA A 62 6.52 7.11 5.25
C ALA A 62 5.82 5.78 5.57
N MET A 63 4.48 5.82 5.67
CA MET A 63 3.62 4.67 5.93
C MET A 63 3.81 4.00 7.31
N HIS A 64 4.39 4.70 8.30
CA HIS A 64 4.76 4.08 9.57
C HIS A 64 3.59 3.42 10.30
N GLU A 65 2.44 4.08 10.34
CA GLU A 65 1.27 3.66 11.13
C GLU A 65 0.33 2.77 10.31
N GLU A 66 0.33 2.92 8.98
CA GLU A 66 -0.50 2.18 8.05
C GLU A 66 0.07 0.78 7.75
N LEU A 67 1.40 0.64 7.73
CA LEU A 67 2.06 -0.62 7.37
C LEU A 67 1.61 -1.83 8.20
N PRO A 68 1.44 -1.76 9.53
CA PRO A 68 0.97 -2.91 10.30
C PRO A 68 -0.37 -3.49 9.81
N TYR A 69 -1.29 -2.64 9.35
CA TYR A 69 -2.58 -3.05 8.80
C TYR A 69 -2.46 -3.61 7.37
N LEU A 70 -1.58 -2.99 6.57
CA LEU A 70 -1.32 -3.44 5.20
C LEU A 70 -0.60 -4.79 5.20
N GLU A 71 0.44 -4.95 6.02
CA GLU A 71 1.30 -6.14 6.09
C GLU A 71 0.56 -7.38 6.59
N GLU A 72 -0.58 -7.24 7.27
CA GLU A 72 -1.44 -8.36 7.66
C GLU A 72 -1.96 -9.15 6.44
N TYR A 73 -2.28 -8.44 5.35
CA TYR A 73 -2.91 -9.01 4.15
C TYR A 73 -2.04 -8.91 2.90
N LEU A 74 -1.07 -7.99 2.89
CA LEU A 74 -0.28 -7.63 1.73
C LEU A 74 1.20 -7.96 1.93
N THR A 75 1.85 -8.28 0.81
CA THR A 75 3.29 -8.53 0.68
C THR A 75 3.83 -7.68 -0.47
N ASP A 76 5.16 -7.61 -0.60
CA ASP A 76 5.83 -6.90 -1.70
C ASP A 76 5.46 -5.42 -1.74
N ILE A 77 5.26 -4.82 -0.57
CA ILE A 77 4.77 -3.45 -0.48
C ILE A 77 5.86 -2.49 -0.97
N GLU A 78 5.57 -1.75 -2.03
CA GLU A 78 6.40 -0.68 -2.56
C GLU A 78 5.79 0.67 -2.19
N VAL A 79 6.56 1.51 -1.50
CA VAL A 79 6.17 2.86 -1.10
C VAL A 79 6.92 3.88 -1.96
N ALA A 80 6.21 4.62 -2.80
CA ALA A 80 6.77 5.66 -3.67
C ALA A 80 6.07 7.00 -3.46
N ASP A 81 6.80 8.09 -3.58
CA ASP A 81 6.21 9.41 -3.50
C ASP A 81 5.44 9.72 -4.79
N ALA A 82 4.21 10.22 -4.67
CA ALA A 82 3.38 10.60 -5.82
C ALA A 82 3.92 11.83 -6.57
N ARG A 83 4.66 12.68 -5.85
CA ARG A 83 5.34 13.88 -6.34
C ARG A 83 6.61 14.10 -5.54
N SER A 84 7.50 14.97 -6.01
CA SER A 84 8.69 15.36 -5.24
C SER A 84 8.31 15.89 -3.84
N PRO A 85 8.86 15.32 -2.74
CA PRO A 85 8.64 15.80 -1.38
C PRO A 85 9.04 17.27 -1.19
N ALA A 86 10.08 17.73 -1.89
CA ALA A 86 10.52 19.12 -1.87
C ALA A 86 9.46 20.11 -2.41
N HIS A 87 8.47 19.62 -3.14
CA HIS A 87 7.37 20.41 -3.67
C HIS A 87 6.02 19.99 -3.06
N CYS A 88 6.02 19.09 -2.08
CA CYS A 88 4.82 18.66 -1.38
C CYS A 88 4.55 19.63 -0.22
N GLU A 89 3.32 20.13 -0.12
CA GLU A 89 2.92 21.02 0.97
C GLU A 89 2.58 20.26 2.26
N GLY A 90 2.35 18.95 2.16
CA GLY A 90 2.04 18.10 3.31
C GLY A 90 0.65 18.38 3.90
N TYR A 91 0.49 18.12 5.20
CA TYR A 91 -0.77 18.36 5.90
C TYR A 91 -1.06 19.87 6.04
N PRO A 92 -2.30 20.34 5.81
CA PRO A 92 -3.50 19.59 5.41
C PRO A 92 -3.73 19.53 3.88
N ALA A 93 -2.86 20.17 3.08
CA ALA A 93 -3.02 20.36 1.64
C ALA A 93 -3.03 19.06 0.82
N CYS A 94 -2.52 17.94 1.34
CA CYS A 94 -2.56 16.67 0.62
C CYS A 94 -3.97 16.07 0.49
N ASN A 95 -4.93 16.45 1.33
CA ASN A 95 -6.27 15.84 1.34
C ASN A 95 -7.06 16.09 0.03
N ASP A 96 -6.78 17.20 -0.67
CA ASP A 96 -7.42 17.58 -1.93
C ASP A 96 -6.42 17.83 -3.07
N CYS A 97 -5.17 17.38 -2.90
CA CYS A 97 -4.13 17.60 -3.88
C CYS A 97 -4.30 16.78 -5.17
N ASP A 98 -3.67 17.25 -6.25
CA ASP A 98 -3.65 16.56 -7.54
C ASP A 98 -3.15 15.10 -7.48
N CYS A 99 -2.34 14.74 -6.47
CA CYS A 99 -1.87 13.37 -6.31
C CYS A 99 -3.00 12.38 -6.03
N THR A 100 -4.03 12.78 -5.28
CA THR A 100 -5.21 11.94 -5.03
C THR A 100 -6.24 12.08 -6.17
N GLY A 101 -6.36 13.29 -6.73
CA GLY A 101 -7.38 13.60 -7.72
C GLY A 101 -7.07 13.18 -9.16
N LYS A 102 -5.81 13.12 -9.58
CA LYS A 102 -5.43 12.95 -11.01
C LYS A 102 -4.68 11.67 -11.33
N ILE A 103 -4.00 11.06 -10.35
CA ILE A 103 -3.29 9.80 -10.58
C ILE A 103 -4.30 8.69 -10.82
N ARG A 104 -4.10 7.92 -11.90
CA ARG A 104 -4.93 6.78 -12.26
C ARG A 104 -4.02 5.61 -12.57
N PHE A 105 -4.42 4.44 -12.10
CA PHE A 105 -3.73 3.19 -12.37
C PHE A 105 -4.58 2.36 -13.34
N GLU A 106 -3.92 1.71 -14.29
CA GLU A 106 -4.54 0.73 -15.17
C GLU A 106 -4.83 -0.56 -14.39
N GLY A 107 -5.80 -1.35 -14.88
CA GLY A 107 -6.14 -2.64 -14.30
C GLY A 107 -7.59 -2.77 -13.84
N GLU A 108 -7.92 -3.94 -13.31
CA GLU A 108 -9.25 -4.23 -12.79
C GLU A 108 -9.42 -3.69 -11.35
N PRO A 109 -10.65 -3.36 -10.91
CA PRO A 109 -10.91 -2.97 -9.54
C PRO A 109 -10.49 -4.05 -8.53
N LEU A 110 -9.89 -3.65 -7.41
CA LEU A 110 -9.41 -4.58 -6.38
C LEU A 110 -10.49 -5.57 -5.91
N LEU A 111 -11.70 -5.10 -5.61
CA LEU A 111 -12.76 -5.96 -5.11
C LEU A 111 -13.19 -7.02 -6.13
N ASP A 112 -13.20 -6.69 -7.42
CA ASP A 112 -13.54 -7.64 -8.47
C ASP A 112 -12.45 -8.71 -8.61
N HIS A 113 -11.18 -8.30 -8.54
CA HIS A 113 -10.03 -9.21 -8.50
C HIS A 113 -10.11 -10.17 -7.31
N LEU A 114 -10.33 -9.65 -6.10
CA LEU A 114 -10.42 -10.45 -4.88
C LEU A 114 -11.57 -11.47 -4.94
N ARG A 115 -12.75 -11.06 -5.45
CA ARG A 115 -13.89 -11.98 -5.65
C ARG A 115 -13.60 -13.08 -6.66
N TRP A 116 -12.74 -12.82 -7.64
CA TRP A 116 -12.28 -13.85 -8.57
C TRP A 116 -11.30 -14.80 -7.90
N MET A 117 -10.26 -14.27 -7.25
CA MET A 117 -9.21 -15.05 -6.57
C MET A 117 -9.74 -15.90 -5.42
N ALA A 118 -10.68 -15.39 -4.61
CA ALA A 118 -11.26 -16.12 -3.49
C ALA A 118 -12.05 -17.38 -3.91
N ARG A 119 -12.30 -17.58 -5.21
CA ARG A 119 -12.90 -18.80 -5.76
C ARG A 119 -11.88 -19.86 -6.14
N ASP A 120 -10.61 -19.48 -6.25
CA ASP A 120 -9.52 -20.26 -6.85
C ASP A 120 -8.36 -20.45 -5.86
N ASP A 121 -8.65 -20.53 -4.54
CA ASP A 121 -7.68 -20.65 -3.45
C ASP A 121 -6.86 -21.96 -3.56
N GLY A 122 -5.88 -21.93 -4.46
CA GLY A 122 -4.79 -22.86 -4.55
C GLY A 122 -3.63 -22.40 -3.67
N ASP A 123 -2.95 -23.39 -3.10
CA ASP A 123 -1.78 -23.27 -2.24
C ASP A 123 -0.58 -22.72 -3.04
N LEU A 124 -0.52 -21.40 -3.22
CA LEU A 124 0.61 -20.74 -3.85
C LEU A 124 1.65 -20.39 -2.78
N ALA A 125 2.91 -20.71 -3.08
CA ALA A 125 4.03 -20.42 -2.20
C ALA A 125 4.10 -18.92 -1.86
N VAL A 126 4.32 -18.64 -0.58
CA VAL A 126 4.47 -17.27 -0.06
C VAL A 126 5.86 -16.76 -0.40
N ASP A 127 5.95 -15.81 -1.32
CA ASP A 127 7.13 -14.96 -1.48
C ASP A 127 6.92 -13.69 -0.63
N ASP A 128 7.14 -13.82 0.68
CA ASP A 128 6.96 -12.72 1.64
C ASP A 128 8.14 -11.75 1.56
N ARG A 129 8.10 -10.86 0.57
CA ARG A 129 9.15 -9.86 0.41
C ARG A 129 8.86 -8.65 1.30
N PRO A 130 9.91 -8.13 1.98
CA PRO A 130 9.75 -7.00 2.88
C PRO A 130 9.34 -5.74 2.13
N THR A 131 8.71 -4.82 2.86
CA THR A 131 8.37 -3.48 2.38
C THR A 131 9.60 -2.74 1.86
N ARG A 132 9.46 -2.10 0.69
CA ARG A 132 10.50 -1.33 0.02
C ARG A 132 10.06 0.11 -0.22
N TRP A 133 10.83 1.06 0.28
CA TRP A 133 10.66 2.47 -0.04
C TRP A 133 11.45 2.79 -1.31
N LEU A 134 10.77 3.28 -2.33
CA LEU A 134 11.35 3.75 -3.59
C LEU A 134 11.46 5.29 -3.61
N GLY A 135 10.65 5.97 -2.80
CA GLY A 135 10.62 7.43 -2.69
C GLY A 135 10.33 8.13 -4.01
N TRP A 136 10.80 9.37 -4.18
CA TRP A 136 10.66 10.11 -5.42
C TRP A 136 11.84 9.85 -6.34
N ARG A 137 11.60 9.21 -7.49
CA ARG A 137 12.64 8.88 -8.49
C ARG A 137 13.85 8.11 -7.90
N GLY A 138 13.62 7.29 -6.88
CA GLY A 138 14.66 6.50 -6.23
C GLY A 138 15.32 7.18 -5.03
N GLU A 139 14.93 8.41 -4.68
CA GLU A 139 15.44 9.13 -3.53
C GLU A 139 14.59 8.84 -2.28
N VAL A 140 15.23 8.31 -1.24
CA VAL A 140 14.60 7.96 0.05
C VAL A 140 15.36 8.59 1.22
N CYS A 141 14.68 8.76 2.35
CA CYS A 141 15.33 9.27 3.56
C CYS A 141 16.30 8.23 4.18
N PRO A 142 17.21 8.64 5.08
CA PRO A 142 18.15 7.71 5.72
C PRO A 142 17.50 6.53 6.45
N GLU A 143 16.35 6.76 7.10
CA GLU A 143 15.61 5.72 7.83
C GLU A 143 14.96 4.70 6.88
N GLU A 144 14.32 5.18 5.82
CA GLU A 144 13.76 4.35 4.75
C GLU A 144 14.87 3.53 4.07
N ALA A 145 16.02 4.15 3.77
CA ALA A 145 17.17 3.46 3.19
C ALA A 145 17.72 2.37 4.12
N ARG A 146 17.70 2.58 5.44
CA ARG A 146 18.10 1.58 6.44
C ARG A 146 17.17 0.37 6.39
N ARG A 147 15.86 0.60 6.39
CA ARG A 147 14.84 -0.48 6.32
C ARG A 147 14.91 -1.27 5.03
N ASN A 148 15.12 -0.60 3.89
CA ASN A 148 15.35 -1.26 2.61
C ASN A 148 16.51 -2.26 2.65
N ARG A 149 17.59 -1.94 3.38
CA ARG A 149 18.75 -2.84 3.51
C ARG A 149 18.46 -4.00 4.47
N SER A 150 17.80 -3.73 5.59
CA SER A 150 17.44 -4.78 6.57
C SER A 150 16.52 -5.86 5.99
N GLY A 151 15.72 -5.53 4.98
CA GLY A 151 14.92 -6.51 4.24
C GLY A 151 15.72 -7.35 3.23
N ALA A 152 16.84 -6.81 2.71
CA ALA A 152 17.63 -7.49 1.68
C ALA A 152 18.52 -8.63 2.22
N ASP A 153 18.79 -8.65 3.53
CA ASP A 153 19.69 -9.62 4.19
C ASP A 153 18.98 -10.92 4.65
N GLN A 154 17.70 -11.11 4.30
CA GLN A 154 16.90 -12.31 4.68
C GLN A 154 16.63 -13.28 3.52
N GLY A 155 17.36 -13.17 2.41
CA GLY A 155 17.25 -14.04 1.22
C GLY A 155 18.36 -15.08 1.09
#